data_AF-M6CRX9-F1
#
_entry.id   AF-M6CRX9-F1
#
_cell.length_a   1.000
_cell.length_b   1.000
_cell.length_c   1.000
_cell.angle_alpha   90.00
_cell.angle_beta   90.00
_cell.angle_gamma   90.00
#
_symmetry.space_group_name_H-M   'P 1'
#
loop_
_entity.id
_entity.type
_entity.pdbx_description
1 polymer ?
#
loop_
_entity_poly.entity_id
_entity_poly.type
_entity_poly.pdbx_seq_one_letter_code
_entity_poly.pdbx_strand_id
1 'polypeptide(L)'
;MTLSIKDPETDRLARKLSILTGETLAETITNSLKERLERMEHNLNVHSSLDEIYEISRRFREKIQQSISSLDHGDELYNEDGMPD
;
A
#
# COMPACT_ATOMS: atom_id res chain seq x y z
N MET A 1 -30.89 5.80 -7.03
CA MET A 1 -30.53 5.21 -8.34
C MET A 1 -30.72 3.71 -8.25
N THR A 2 -31.10 3.04 -9.35
CA THR A 2 -31.41 1.60 -9.35
C THR A 2 -30.31 0.83 -10.08
N LEU A 3 -29.66 -0.10 -9.38
CA LEU A 3 -28.77 -1.10 -9.97
C LEU A 3 -29.58 -2.38 -10.22
N SER A 4 -29.67 -2.81 -11.48
CA SER A 4 -30.34 -4.07 -11.84
C SER A 4 -29.29 -5.08 -12.30
N ILE A 5 -29.20 -6.18 -11.56
CA ILE A 5 -28.33 -7.31 -11.89
C ILE A 5 -29.23 -8.45 -12.40
N LYS A 6 -29.07 -8.83 -13.67
CA LYS A 6 -29.85 -9.91 -14.32
C LYS A 6 -29.12 -11.25 -14.39
N ASP A 7 -27.90 -11.28 -13.85
CA ASP A 7 -27.07 -12.47 -13.83
C ASP A 7 -27.49 -13.39 -12.67
N PRO A 8 -27.92 -14.64 -12.93
CA PRO A 8 -28.39 -15.57 -11.89
C PRO A 8 -27.30 -15.96 -10.89
N GLU A 9 -26.04 -16.02 -11.32
CA GLU A 9 -24.92 -16.36 -10.44
C GLU A 9 -24.69 -15.24 -9.42
N THR A 10 -24.72 -13.99 -9.87
CA THR A 10 -24.55 -12.82 -9.01
C THR A 10 -25.67 -12.70 -7.97
N ASP A 11 -26.94 -12.93 -8.35
CA ASP A 11 -28.06 -12.97 -7.38
C ASP A 11 -27.85 -14.09 -6.34
N ARG A 12 -27.42 -15.28 -6.78
CA ARG A 12 -27.14 -16.40 -5.87
C ARG A 12 -26.02 -16.07 -4.88
N LEU A 13 -24.93 -15.46 -5.35
CA LEU A 13 -23.80 -15.06 -4.52
C LEU A 13 -24.20 -13.97 -3.52
N ALA A 14 -24.91 -12.94 -3.98
CA ALA A 14 -25.38 -11.85 -3.12
C ALA A 14 -26.31 -12.37 -2.01
N ARG A 15 -27.27 -13.25 -2.34
CA ARG A 15 -28.17 -13.87 -1.36
C ARG A 15 -27.43 -14.76 -0.37
N LYS A 16 -26.49 -15.58 -0.85
CA LYS A 16 -25.71 -16.44 0.03
C LYS A 16 -24.90 -15.61 1.01
N LEU A 17 -24.25 -14.56 0.53
CA LEU A 17 -23.44 -13.69 1.37
C LEU A 17 -24.30 -12.92 2.38
N SER A 18 -25.45 -12.38 1.97
CA SER A 18 -26.35 -11.66 2.87
C SER A 18 -26.88 -12.52 4.02
N ILE A 19 -27.17 -13.81 3.74
CA ILE A 19 -27.56 -14.77 4.78
C ILE A 19 -26.41 -15.02 5.77
N LEU A 20 -25.17 -15.11 5.26
CA LEU A 20 -24.00 -15.37 6.10
C LEU A 20 -23.62 -14.16 6.96
N THR A 21 -23.78 -12.95 6.45
CA THR A 21 -23.44 -11.71 7.16
C THR A 21 -24.59 -11.16 8.00
N GLY A 22 -25.84 -11.60 7.75
CA GLY A 22 -27.03 -11.07 8.42
C GLY A 22 -27.44 -9.68 7.93
N GLU A 23 -26.89 -9.25 6.79
CA GLU A 23 -27.15 -7.94 6.19
C GLU A 23 -28.29 -8.01 5.16
N THR A 24 -28.81 -6.85 4.76
CA THR A 24 -29.70 -6.78 3.60
C THR A 24 -28.92 -6.99 2.30
N LEU A 25 -29.59 -7.45 1.23
CA LEU A 25 -28.97 -7.60 -0.10
C LEU A 25 -28.26 -6.32 -0.58
N ALA A 26 -28.83 -5.16 -0.29
CA ALA A 26 -28.26 -3.87 -0.67
C ALA A 26 -26.98 -3.56 0.10
N GLU A 27 -26.96 -3.81 1.41
CA GLU A 27 -25.78 -3.64 2.27
C GLU A 27 -24.68 -4.61 1.86
N THR A 28 -25.00 -5.89 1.68
CA THR A 28 -24.06 -6.91 1.24
C THR A 28 -23.38 -6.55 -0.08
N ILE A 29 -24.15 -6.11 -1.09
CA ILE A 29 -23.58 -5.69 -2.37
C ILE A 29 -22.71 -4.44 -2.19
N THR A 30 -23.18 -3.46 -1.43
CA THR A 30 -22.44 -2.21 -1.21
C THR A 30 -21.12 -2.47 -0.50
N ASN A 31 -21.13 -3.26 0.58
CA ASN A 31 -19.94 -3.59 1.36
C ASN A 31 -18.97 -4.45 0.54
N SER A 32 -19.46 -5.46 -0.19
CA SER A 32 -18.61 -6.28 -1.07
C SER A 32 -17.88 -5.44 -2.14
N LEU A 33 -18.57 -4.46 -2.72
CA LEU A 33 -17.98 -3.55 -3.71
C LEU A 33 -16.95 -2.63 -3.05
N LYS A 34 -17.26 -2.04 -1.89
CA LYS A 34 -16.33 -1.19 -1.12
C LYS A 34 -15.06 -1.95 -0.77
N GLU A 35 -15.18 -3.13 -0.16
CA GLU A 35 -14.04 -3.96 0.21
C GLU A 35 -13.17 -4.37 -0.98
N ARG A 36 -13.78 -4.58 -2.15
CA ARG A 36 -13.03 -4.91 -3.36
C ARG A 36 -12.27 -3.68 -3.89
N LEU A 37 -12.92 -2.52 -3.90
CA LEU A 37 -12.33 -1.25 -4.31
C LEU A 37 -11.18 -0.86 -3.38
N GLU A 38 -11.39 -0.87 -2.07
CA GLU A 38 -10.35 -0.56 -1.08
C GLU A 38 -9.12 -1.46 -1.24
N ARG A 39 -9.32 -2.76 -1.47
CA ARG A 39 -8.21 -3.69 -1.76
C ARG A 39 -7.47 -3.34 -3.06
N MET A 40 -8.18 -2.87 -4.09
CA MET A 40 -7.55 -2.49 -5.36
C MET A 40 -6.81 -1.16 -5.24
N GLU A 41 -7.41 -0.17 -4.59
CA GLU A 41 -6.81 1.15 -4.34
C GLU A 41 -5.58 1.04 -3.45
N HIS A 42 -5.64 0.24 -2.38
CA HIS A 42 -4.48 0.01 -1.52
C HIS A 42 -3.32 -0.64 -2.30
N ASN A 43 -3.60 -1.63 -3.15
CA ASN A 43 -2.57 -2.24 -3.99
C ASN A 43 -1.95 -1.25 -4.98
N LEU A 44 -2.77 -0.42 -5.63
CA LEU A 44 -2.29 0.63 -6.53
C LEU A 44 -1.42 1.66 -5.80
N ASN A 45 -1.82 2.09 -4.60
CA ASN A 45 -1.07 3.05 -3.79
C ASN A 45 0.27 2.49 -3.30
N VAL A 46 0.32 1.21 -2.91
CA VAL A 46 1.57 0.55 -2.53
C VAL A 46 2.53 0.47 -3.73
N HIS A 47 2.03 0.10 -4.91
CA HIS A 47 2.85 0.08 -6.12
C HIS A 47 3.35 1.48 -6.50
N SER A 48 2.48 2.49 -6.48
CA SER A 48 2.87 3.89 -6.72
C SER A 48 3.92 4.38 -5.72
N SER A 49 3.80 4.00 -4.44
CA SER A 49 4.77 4.38 -3.41
C SER A 49 6.13 3.72 -3.64
N LEU A 50 6.17 2.46 -4.09
CA LEU A 50 7.43 1.78 -4.42
C LEU A 50 8.11 2.40 -5.64
N ASP A 51 7.33 2.76 -6.66
CA ASP A 51 7.83 3.45 -7.85
C ASP A 51 8.42 4.82 -7.47
N GLU A 52 7.75 5.58 -6.59
CA GLU A 52 8.27 6.84 -6.06
C GLU A 52 9.57 6.67 -5.27
N ILE A 53 9.65 5.65 -4.40
CA ILE A 53 10.88 5.32 -3.64
C ILE A 53 12.02 4.99 -4.61
N TYR A 54 11.73 4.22 -5.66
CA TYR A 54 12.73 3.85 -6.67
C TYR A 54 13.23 5.08 -7.43
N GLU A 55 12.32 5.98 -7.82
CA GLU A 55 12.67 7.23 -8.50
C GLU A 55 13.46 8.19 -7.61
N ILE A 56 13.14 8.29 -6.32
CA ILE A 56 13.95 9.03 -5.35
C ILE A 56 15.35 8.41 -5.25
N SER A 57 15.42 7.08 -5.07
CA SER A 57 16.68 6.34 -4.93
C SER A 57 17.57 6.46 -6.16
N ARG A 58 16.98 6.40 -7.36
CA ARG A 58 17.66 6.58 -8.64
C ARG A 58 18.26 7.98 -8.74
N ARG A 59 17.46 9.03 -8.51
CA ARG A 59 17.92 10.43 -8.52
C ARG A 59 19.03 10.69 -7.51
N PHE A 60 18.95 10.07 -6.32
CA PHE A 60 19.98 10.18 -5.30
C PHE A 60 21.29 9.52 -5.74
N ARG A 61 21.22 8.30 -6.29
CA ARG A 61 22.37 7.56 -6.82
C ARG A 61 23.07 8.29 -7.96
N GLU A 62 22.31 8.90 -8.87
CA GLU A 62 22.86 9.70 -9.97
C GLU A 62 23.57 10.98 -9.50
N LYS A 63 23.12 11.57 -8.39
CA LYS A 63 23.70 12.80 -7.83
C LYS A 63 24.89 12.58 -6.92
N ILE A 64 25.05 11.39 -6.35
CA ILE A 64 26.22 11.05 -5.54
C ILE A 64 27.42 10.83 -6.48
N GLN A 65 28.17 11.90 -6.74
CA GLN A 65 29.45 11.90 -7.46
C GLN A 65 30.63 11.63 -6.53
N GLN A 66 30.52 10.63 -5.66
CA GLN A 66 31.65 10.03 -4.95
C GLN A 66 31.12 8.82 -4.20
N SER A 67 31.89 7.73 -4.13
CA SER A 67 31.59 6.71 -3.13
C SER A 67 31.52 7.44 -1.79
N ILE A 68 30.32 7.49 -1.18
CA ILE A 68 30.22 7.77 0.25
C ILE A 68 30.92 6.59 0.88
N SER A 69 32.24 6.69 0.98
CA SER A 69 32.98 5.81 1.84
C SER A 69 32.37 6.10 3.19
N SER A 70 31.85 5.07 3.85
CA SER A 70 31.56 5.10 5.28
C SER A 70 32.90 5.20 6.03
N LEU A 71 33.74 6.18 5.66
CA LEU A 71 34.99 6.51 6.30
C LEU A 71 34.62 6.85 7.72
N ASP A 72 34.83 5.83 8.54
CA ASP A 72 34.89 5.77 9.99
C ASP A 72 34.45 7.05 10.70
N HIS A 73 33.15 7.36 10.65
CA HIS A 73 32.60 8.49 11.39
C HIS A 73 32.76 8.30 12.90
N GLY A 74 33.12 7.10 13.35
CA GLY A 74 33.51 6.81 14.72
C GLY A 74 34.64 7.73 15.17
N ASP A 75 35.72 7.83 14.39
CA ASP A 75 36.92 8.59 14.76
C ASP A 75 36.77 10.11 14.57
N GLU A 76 35.83 10.55 13.73
CA GLU A 76 35.62 11.99 13.44
C GLU A 76 34.56 12.64 14.35
N LEU A 77 33.63 11.85 14.90
CA LEU A 77 32.55 12.36 15.75
C LEU A 77 32.70 11.96 17.22
N TYR A 78 33.54 10.98 17.52
CA TYR A 78 33.79 10.50 18.86
C TYR A 78 35.29 10.33 19.08
N ASN A 79 35.78 10.76 20.23
CA ASN A 79 37.14 10.46 20.65
C ASN A 79 37.32 8.96 20.95
N GLU A 80 38.55 8.57 21.26
CA GLU A 80 38.93 7.18 21.55
C GLU A 80 38.17 6.51 22.70
N ASP A 81 37.51 7.30 23.56
CA ASP A 81 36.61 6.83 24.63
C ASP A 81 35.13 6.72 24.19
N GLY A 82 34.82 7.03 22.92
CA GLY A 82 33.47 6.98 22.35
C GLY A 82 32.58 8.17 22.72
N MET A 83 33.17 9.29 23.14
CA MET A 83 32.43 10.50 23.52
C MET A 83 32.55 11.58 22.44
N PRO A 84 31.48 12.32 22.12
CA PRO A 84 31.59 13.48 21.24
C PRO A 84 32.41 14.57 21.93
N ASP A 85 33.32 15.20 21.19
CA ASP A 85 34.07 16.38 21.66
C ASP A 85 33.16 17.59 21.95
#